data_AF-A0A2E0V1D7-F1
#
_entry.id   AF-A0A2E0V1D7-F1
#
_cell.length_a   1.000
_cell.length_b   1.000
_cell.length_c   1.000
_cell.angle_alpha   90.00
_cell.angle_beta   90.00
_cell.angle_gamma   90.00
#
_symmetry.space_group_name_H-M   'P 1'
#
loop_
_entity.id
_entity.type
_entity.pdbx_description
1 polymer ?
#
loop_
_entity_poly.entity_id
_entity_poly.type
_entity_poly.pdbx_seq_one_letter_code
_entity_poly.pdbx_strand_id
1 'polypeptide(L)'
;MENQLMCVRGIYQDGKVVLLSPFKPTGRFSVLVTFLKSDETGEEGLEMIQQVENVSARRVLQKELAEKTNLSKRETDILRLLVQGKTNTEIANNLGIGNGTVRNYVSTILSKFNVDNRTKLVTKAKNLGLID
;
A
#
# COMPACT_ATOMS: atom_id res chain seq x y z
N MET A 1 4.56 16.27 -21.38
CA MET A 1 3.47 15.92 -20.43
C MET A 1 3.56 16.92 -19.30
N GLU A 2 2.59 17.81 -19.21
CA GLU A 2 2.54 18.85 -18.18
C GLU A 2 2.42 18.21 -16.79
N ASN A 3 3.21 18.69 -15.84
CA ASN A 3 3.05 18.33 -14.43
C ASN A 3 1.74 18.98 -13.93
N GLN A 4 0.66 18.23 -13.95
CA GLN A 4 -0.61 18.67 -13.39
C GLN A 4 -0.51 18.62 -11.86
N LEU A 5 -0.32 19.80 -11.25
CA LEU A 5 -0.41 19.97 -9.80
C LEU A 5 -1.89 19.81 -9.39
N MET A 6 -2.18 18.83 -8.53
CA MET A 6 -3.51 18.65 -7.94
C MET A 6 -3.47 19.05 -6.46
N CYS A 7 -4.33 19.97 -6.05
CA CYS A 7 -4.52 20.31 -4.65
C CYS A 7 -5.60 19.42 -4.03
N VAL A 8 -5.27 18.80 -2.88
CA VAL A 8 -6.23 18.06 -2.07
C VAL A 8 -6.31 18.72 -0.70
N ARG A 9 -7.53 18.96 -0.21
CA ARG A 9 -7.76 19.51 1.14
C ARG A 9 -7.87 18.39 2.16
N GLY A 10 -7.28 18.59 3.33
CA GLY A 10 -7.33 17.67 4.46
C GLY A 10 -7.22 18.39 5.80
N ILE A 11 -7.54 17.68 6.87
CA ILE A 11 -7.40 18.15 8.26
C ILE A 11 -6.19 17.41 8.87
N TYR A 12 -5.34 18.12 9.61
CA TYR A 12 -4.27 17.50 10.38
C TYR A 12 -4.74 17.17 11.80
N GLN A 13 -4.71 15.89 12.16
CA GLN A 13 -5.14 15.41 13.48
C GLN A 13 -4.25 14.23 13.90
N ASP A 14 -3.74 14.27 15.14
CA ASP A 14 -2.93 13.20 15.75
C ASP A 14 -1.72 12.75 14.90
N GLY A 15 -0.99 13.72 14.32
CA GLY A 15 0.19 13.41 13.50
C GLY A 15 -0.13 12.94 12.08
N LYS A 16 -1.38 13.03 11.62
CA LYS A 16 -1.84 12.51 10.32
C LYS A 16 -2.68 13.54 9.58
N VAL A 17 -2.59 13.53 8.24
CA VAL A 17 -3.51 14.30 7.37
C VAL A 17 -4.66 13.40 6.95
N VAL A 18 -5.89 13.79 7.31
CA VAL A 18 -7.14 13.15 6.88
C VAL A 18 -7.70 13.93 5.70
N LEU A 19 -7.79 13.30 4.54
CA LEU A 19 -8.34 13.94 3.34
C LEU A 19 -9.85 14.13 3.48
N LEU A 20 -10.35 15.30 3.10
CA LEU A 20 -11.79 15.60 3.12
C LEU A 20 -12.55 14.94 1.96
N SER A 21 -11.83 14.42 0.96
CA SER A 21 -12.38 13.72 -0.19
C SER A 21 -11.46 12.57 -0.61
N PRO A 22 -12.00 11.44 -1.08
CA PRO A 22 -11.18 10.31 -1.54
C PRO A 22 -10.32 10.70 -2.74
N PHE A 23 -9.00 10.70 -2.54
CA PHE A 23 -8.02 10.92 -3.60
C PHE A 23 -7.50 9.56 -4.09
N LYS A 24 -7.64 9.29 -5.40
CA LYS A 24 -7.20 8.04 -6.04
C LYS A 24 -6.18 8.33 -7.14
N PRO A 25 -4.95 8.72 -6.79
CA PRO A 25 -3.93 8.95 -7.78
C PRO A 25 -3.51 7.63 -8.42
N THR A 26 -3.33 7.63 -9.73
CA THR A 26 -2.71 6.53 -10.49
C THR A 26 -1.33 6.99 -10.98
N GLY A 27 -0.31 6.16 -10.76
CA GLY A 27 1.08 6.46 -11.17
C GLY A 27 1.96 7.06 -10.07
N ARG A 28 3.08 7.69 -10.48
CA ARG A 28 4.06 8.32 -9.58
C ARG A 28 3.77 9.81 -9.47
N PHE A 29 3.62 10.31 -8.24
CA PHE A 29 3.37 11.72 -7.97
C PHE A 29 4.21 12.19 -6.77
N SER A 30 4.52 13.48 -6.76
CA SER A 30 5.11 14.17 -5.62
C SER A 30 4.00 14.89 -4.86
N VAL A 31 3.93 14.70 -3.54
CA VAL A 31 2.96 15.38 -2.68
C VAL A 31 3.66 16.53 -1.99
N LEU A 32 3.10 17.73 -2.13
CA LEU A 32 3.42 18.86 -1.27
C LEU A 32 2.28 19.00 -0.26
N VAL A 33 2.59 18.90 1.02
CA VAL A 33 1.63 19.18 2.10
C VAL A 33 1.88 20.59 2.59
N THR A 34 0.83 21.40 2.72
CA THR A 34 0.89 22.74 3.30
C THR A 34 -0.11 22.81 4.44
N PHE A 35 0.33 23.33 5.59
CA PHE A 35 -0.54 23.53 6.75
C PHE A 35 -1.00 24.98 6.79
N LEU A 36 -2.29 25.18 6.99
CA LEU A 36 -2.85 26.49 7.32
C LEU A 36 -2.94 26.57 8.83
N LYS A 37 -2.29 27.56 9.42
CA LYS A 37 -2.42 27.86 10.85
C LYS A 37 -3.32 29.07 10.95
N SER A 38 -4.52 28.89 11.50
CA SER A 38 -5.34 30.02 11.92
C SER A 38 -4.72 30.62 13.18
N ASP A 39 -4.36 31.90 13.16
CA ASP A 39 -4.01 32.63 14.37
C ASP A 39 -5.28 33.03 15.16
N GLU A 40 -5.09 33.50 16.40
CA GLU A 40 -6.19 33.93 17.28
C GLU A 40 -6.94 35.17 16.75
N THR A 41 -6.39 35.83 15.73
CA THR A 41 -6.91 37.03 15.08
C THR A 41 -7.74 36.76 13.83
N GLY A 42 -7.79 35.51 13.34
CA GLY A 42 -8.58 35.13 12.17
C GLY A 42 -7.96 35.55 10.84
N GLU A 43 -6.69 35.95 10.81
CA GLU A 43 -5.94 36.11 9.57
C GLU A 43 -5.43 34.72 9.16
N GLU A 44 -6.00 34.16 8.08
CA GLU A 44 -5.56 32.88 7.52
C GLU A 44 -4.15 33.03 6.92
N GLY A 45 -3.13 32.82 7.74
CA GLY A 45 -1.73 32.79 7.33
C GLY A 45 -1.28 31.41 6.82
N LEU A 46 -0.70 31.37 5.62
CA LEU A 46 0.01 30.20 5.11
C LEU A 46 1.39 30.12 5.77
N GLU A 47 1.59 29.22 6.74
CA GLU A 47 2.95 28.79 7.13
C GLU A 47 3.39 27.66 6.20
N MET A 48 4.36 27.95 5.33
CA MET A 48 4.88 26.98 4.36
C MET A 48 5.91 26.07 5.04
N ILE A 49 5.44 25.01 5.71
CA ILE A 49 6.34 23.94 6.16
C ILE A 49 6.65 23.05 4.94
N GLN A 50 7.83 23.24 4.33
CA GLN A 50 8.35 22.34 3.28
C GLN A 50 8.81 21.02 3.88
N GLN A 51 7.87 20.20 4.39
CA GLN A 51 8.16 18.80 4.68
C GLN A 51 7.83 17.96 3.45
N VAL A 52 8.88 17.62 2.70
CA VAL A 52 8.79 16.62 1.63
C VAL A 52 8.91 15.24 2.27
N GLU A 53 7.79 14.63 2.61
CA GLU A 53 7.79 13.18 2.81
C GLU A 53 7.66 12.49 1.45
N ASN A 54 8.63 11.63 1.12
CA ASN A 54 8.50 10.67 0.04
C ASN A 54 7.50 9.57 0.47
N VAL A 55 6.21 9.90 0.52
CA VAL A 55 5.16 8.90 0.70
C VAL A 55 4.94 8.23 -0.64
N SER A 56 5.57 7.08 -0.82
CA SER A 56 5.25 6.23 -1.96
C SER A 56 3.79 5.79 -1.81
N ALA A 57 2.94 6.18 -2.77
CA ALA A 57 1.56 5.71 -2.87
C ALA A 57 1.44 4.19 -2.66
N ARG A 58 2.47 3.46 -3.11
CA ARG A 58 2.68 2.04 -2.90
C ARG A 58 2.60 1.60 -1.43
N ARG A 59 3.17 2.33 -0.47
CA ARG A 59 3.09 1.97 0.97
C ARG A 59 1.69 2.18 1.54
N VAL A 60 1.02 3.25 1.13
CA VAL A 60 -0.36 3.56 1.56
C VAL A 60 -1.34 2.53 0.97
N LEU A 61 -1.22 2.24 -0.33
CA LEU A 61 -1.99 1.20 -1.02
C LEU A 61 -1.73 -0.19 -0.44
N GLN A 62 -0.47 -0.54 -0.15
CA GLN A 62 -0.12 -1.82 0.47
C GLN A 62 -0.73 -1.97 1.87
N LYS A 63 -0.78 -0.89 2.65
CA LYS A 63 -1.38 -0.92 4.00
C LYS A 63 -2.91 -1.03 3.93
N GLU A 64 -3.58 -0.17 3.17
CA GLU A 64 -5.04 -0.24 2.97
C GLU A 64 -5.48 -1.59 2.39
N LEU A 65 -4.66 -2.17 1.51
CA LEU A 65 -5.00 -3.42 0.85
C LEU A 65 -4.64 -4.63 1.71
N ALA A 66 -3.61 -4.58 2.55
CA ALA A 66 -3.39 -5.56 3.62
C ALA A 66 -4.56 -5.56 4.61
N GLU A 67 -5.09 -4.38 4.93
CA GLU A 67 -6.31 -4.21 5.72
C GLU A 67 -7.54 -4.75 4.99
N LYS A 68 -7.69 -4.55 3.67
CA LYS A 68 -8.81 -5.10 2.87
C LYS A 68 -8.74 -6.60 2.57
N THR A 69 -7.54 -7.16 2.43
CA THR A 69 -7.33 -8.59 2.12
C THR A 69 -7.14 -9.44 3.38
N ASN A 70 -7.05 -8.79 4.55
CA ASN A 70 -6.88 -9.40 5.86
C ASN A 70 -5.74 -10.45 5.88
N LEU A 71 -4.63 -10.12 5.22
CA LEU A 71 -3.44 -10.96 5.19
C LEU A 71 -2.63 -10.76 6.46
N SER A 72 -2.23 -11.86 7.08
CA SER A 72 -1.20 -11.88 8.10
C SER A 72 0.17 -11.50 7.49
N LYS A 73 1.12 -11.16 8.36
CA LYS A 73 2.52 -10.91 7.98
C LYS A 73 3.10 -12.11 7.20
N ARG A 74 2.86 -13.33 7.69
CA ARG A 74 3.38 -14.56 7.09
C ARG A 74 2.79 -14.83 5.70
N GLU A 75 1.50 -14.60 5.52
CA GLU A 75 0.85 -14.72 4.20
C GLU A 75 1.38 -13.67 3.22
N THR A 76 1.66 -12.46 3.71
CA THR A 76 2.27 -11.39 2.91
C THR A 76 3.67 -11.78 2.42
N ASP A 77 4.51 -12.34 3.29
CA ASP A 77 5.86 -12.81 2.93
C ASP A 77 5.81 -13.91 1.86
N ILE A 78 4.88 -14.86 2.02
CA ILE A 78 4.69 -15.94 1.06
C ILE A 78 4.19 -15.40 -0.28
N LEU A 79 3.22 -14.49 -0.27
CA LEU A 79 2.69 -13.87 -1.49
C LEU A 79 3.80 -13.11 -2.25
N ARG A 80 4.71 -12.42 -1.55
CA ARG A 80 5.87 -11.76 -2.16
C ARG A 80 6.75 -12.71 -2.95
N LEU A 81 7.12 -13.83 -2.34
CA LEU A 81 7.96 -14.83 -2.99
C LEU A 81 7.22 -15.54 -4.14
N LEU A 82 5.90 -15.74 -4.03
CA LEU A 82 5.09 -16.29 -5.12
C LEU A 82 5.12 -15.39 -6.36
N VAL A 83 4.99 -14.08 -6.16
CA VAL A 83 5.02 -13.06 -7.22
C VAL A 83 6.38 -13.00 -7.91
N GLN A 84 7.47 -13.25 -7.17
CA GLN A 84 8.83 -13.40 -7.70
C GLN A 84 9.06 -14.73 -8.45
N GLY A 85 8.05 -15.60 -8.56
CA GLY A 85 8.16 -16.86 -9.28
C GLY A 85 8.75 -18.02 -8.47
N LYS A 86 8.97 -17.85 -7.15
CA LYS A 86 9.59 -18.89 -6.31
C LYS A 86 8.71 -20.13 -6.13
N THR A 87 9.26 -21.31 -6.27
CA THR A 87 8.59 -22.59 -5.99
C THR A 87 8.28 -22.74 -4.50
N ASN A 88 7.34 -23.61 -4.12
CA ASN A 88 7.04 -23.84 -2.70
C ASN A 88 8.28 -24.29 -1.91
N THR A 89 9.20 -24.99 -2.55
CA THR A 89 10.47 -25.43 -1.96
C THR A 89 11.44 -24.28 -1.73
N GLU A 90 11.59 -23.38 -2.71
CA GLU A 90 12.38 -22.17 -2.49
C GLU A 90 11.77 -21.27 -1.41
N ILE A 91 10.45 -21.18 -1.34
CA ILE A 91 9.74 -20.40 -0.30
C ILE A 91 9.96 -21.02 1.08
N ALA A 92 9.81 -22.34 1.19
CA ALA A 92 10.06 -23.10 2.40
C ALA A 92 11.48 -22.86 2.93
N ASN A 93 12.47 -22.94 2.04
CA ASN A 93 13.87 -22.68 2.37
C ASN A 93 14.12 -21.22 2.79
N ASN A 94 13.53 -20.24 2.08
CA ASN A 94 13.69 -18.82 2.43
C ASN A 94 13.07 -18.47 3.79
N LEU A 95 11.98 -19.12 4.16
CA LEU A 95 11.21 -18.78 5.36
C LEU A 95 11.47 -19.72 6.56
N GLY A 96 12.30 -20.74 6.37
CA GLY A 96 12.63 -21.75 7.39
C GLY A 96 11.42 -22.58 7.83
N ILE A 97 10.53 -22.95 6.90
CA ILE A 97 9.31 -23.72 7.18
C ILE A 97 9.15 -24.92 6.23
N GLY A 98 8.26 -25.85 6.56
CA GLY A 98 8.03 -27.03 5.72
C GLY A 98 7.28 -26.72 4.41
N ASN A 99 7.56 -27.48 3.36
CA ASN A 99 6.85 -27.42 2.07
C ASN A 99 5.32 -27.56 2.23
N GLY A 100 4.87 -28.46 3.10
CA GLY A 100 3.44 -28.63 3.42
C GLY A 100 2.83 -27.38 4.06
N THR A 101 3.57 -26.72 4.94
CA THR A 101 3.17 -25.45 5.56
C THR A 101 3.01 -24.35 4.51
N VAL A 102 3.97 -24.24 3.58
CA VAL A 102 3.85 -23.30 2.45
C VAL A 102 2.62 -23.61 1.61
N ARG A 103 2.37 -24.88 1.28
CA ARG A 103 1.19 -25.28 0.50
C ARG A 103 -0.12 -24.89 1.19
N ASN A 104 -0.20 -25.04 2.51
CA ASN A 104 -1.36 -24.62 3.30
C ASN A 104 -1.56 -23.10 3.23
N TYR A 105 -0.49 -22.33 3.44
CA TYR A 105 -0.56 -20.87 3.29
C TYR A 105 -0.97 -20.44 1.88
N VAL A 106 -0.41 -21.06 0.83
CA VAL A 106 -0.80 -20.78 -0.56
C VAL A 106 -2.30 -21.03 -0.75
N SER A 107 -2.83 -22.13 -0.23
CA SER A 107 -4.26 -22.44 -0.29
C SER A 107 -5.11 -21.36 0.40
N THR A 108 -4.73 -20.96 1.62
CA THR A 108 -5.43 -19.90 2.35
C THR A 108 -5.39 -18.56 1.59
N ILE A 109 -4.24 -18.20 1.03
CA ILE A 109 -4.10 -16.97 0.23
C ILE A 109 -4.98 -17.02 -1.02
N LEU A 110 -4.99 -18.15 -1.75
CA LEU A 110 -5.88 -18.33 -2.91
C LEU A 110 -7.34 -18.09 -2.54
N SER A 111 -7.81 -18.66 -1.42
CA SER A 111 -9.16 -18.44 -0.90
C SER A 111 -9.42 -16.97 -0.54
N LYS A 112 -8.49 -16.30 0.14
CA LYS A 112 -8.63 -14.86 0.49
C LYS A 112 -8.72 -13.96 -0.74
N PHE A 113 -8.07 -14.33 -1.84
CA PHE A 113 -8.12 -13.60 -3.10
C PHE A 113 -9.26 -14.08 -4.03
N ASN A 114 -10.05 -15.07 -3.63
CA ASN A 114 -11.08 -15.71 -4.43
C ASN A 114 -10.58 -16.12 -5.83
N VAL A 115 -9.47 -16.87 -5.85
CA VAL A 115 -8.84 -17.40 -7.07
C VAL A 115 -8.48 -18.86 -6.88
N ASP A 116 -8.50 -19.63 -7.96
CA ASP A 116 -8.31 -21.09 -7.94
C ASP A 116 -6.87 -21.52 -8.22
N ASN A 117 -6.02 -20.62 -8.73
CA ASN A 117 -4.66 -20.97 -9.10
C ASN A 117 -3.65 -19.84 -8.88
N ARG A 118 -2.39 -20.27 -8.77
CA ARG A 118 -1.23 -19.43 -8.50
C ARG A 118 -1.04 -18.33 -9.55
N THR A 119 -1.23 -18.62 -10.83
CA THR A 119 -1.02 -17.64 -11.90
C THR A 119 -2.04 -16.50 -11.82
N LYS A 120 -3.32 -16.83 -11.57
CA LYS A 120 -4.38 -15.84 -11.30
C LYS A 120 -4.07 -15.04 -10.04
N LEU A 121 -3.57 -15.67 -8.98
CA LEU A 121 -3.15 -14.99 -7.76
C LEU A 121 -2.03 -13.98 -8.03
N VAL A 122 -0.98 -14.38 -8.73
CA VAL A 122 0.16 -13.50 -9.06
C VAL A 122 -0.32 -12.32 -9.92
N THR A 123 -1.15 -12.58 -10.92
CA THR A 123 -1.71 -11.53 -11.79
C THR A 123 -2.56 -10.55 -10.98
N LYS A 124 -3.47 -11.06 -10.15
CA LYS A 124 -4.33 -10.25 -9.29
C LYS A 124 -3.52 -9.43 -8.29
N ALA A 125 -2.49 -10.03 -7.69
CA ALA A 125 -1.62 -9.33 -6.75
C ALA A 125 -0.83 -8.17 -7.40
N LYS A 126 -0.30 -8.39 -8.61
CA LYS A 126 0.36 -7.34 -9.40
C LYS A 126 -0.60 -6.22 -9.81
N ASN A 127 -1.79 -6.57 -10.32
CA ASN A 127 -2.79 -5.59 -10.75
C ASN A 127 -3.29 -4.71 -9.59
N LEU A 128 -3.31 -5.26 -8.37
CA LEU A 128 -3.68 -4.53 -7.17
C LEU A 128 -2.52 -3.68 -6.60
N GLY A 129 -1.34 -3.69 -7.22
CA GLY A 129 -0.16 -2.94 -6.75
C GLY A 129 0.40 -3.45 -5.41
N LEU A 130 0.05 -4.69 -5.02
CA LEU A 130 0.48 -5.26 -3.74
C LEU A 130 2.00 -5.44 -3.70
N ILE A 131 2.57 -5.93 -4.80
CA ILE A 131 3.95 -6.39 -4.88
C ILE A 131 4.39 -6.19 -6.34
N ASP A 132 5.62 -5.71 -6.55
CA ASP A 132 6.28 -5.59 -7.87
C ASP A 132 7.34 -6.66 -7.97
#